data_AF-A0A2G9XJ11-F1
#
_entry.id   AF-A0A2G9XJ11-F1
#
_cell.length_a   1.000
_cell.length_b   1.000
_cell.length_c   1.000
_cell.angle_alpha   90.00
_cell.angle_beta   90.00
_cell.angle_gamma   90.00
#
_symmetry.space_group_name_H-M   'P 1'
#
loop_
_entity.id
_entity.type
_entity.pdbx_description
1 polymer ?
#
loop_
_entity_poly.entity_id
_entity_poly.type
_entity_poly.pdbx_seq_one_letter_code
_entity_poly.pdbx_strand_id
1 'polypeptide(L)'
;MEILPKHYYKVIMRAGGHQREGRCFDLRVQELSPEESLQYKVVDERGASEPTHIVVFRDTEHPRIYIGWVKEDSKERLVFNLGGGKEYEFRP
;
A
#
# COMPACT_ATOMS: atom_id res chain seq x y z
N MET A 1 0.03 12.07 -3.46
CA MET A 1 1.40 12.11 -4.01
C MET A 1 1.29 11.81 -5.49
N GLU A 2 1.98 12.57 -6.34
CA GLU A 2 2.03 12.21 -7.76
C GLU A 2 2.92 10.97 -7.94
N ILE A 3 2.34 9.90 -8.50
CA ILE A 3 3.06 8.67 -8.81
C ILE A 3 3.60 8.78 -10.23
N LEU A 4 4.92 8.85 -10.33
CA LEU A 4 5.69 9.00 -11.55
C LEU A 4 6.11 7.61 -12.08
N PRO A 5 5.97 7.37 -13.39
CA PRO A 5 6.44 6.14 -13.99
C PRO A 5 7.96 6.06 -13.91
N LYS A 6 8.48 4.85 -13.68
CA LYS A 6 9.93 4.59 -13.63
C LYS A 6 10.70 5.45 -12.61
N HIS A 7 10.07 5.78 -11.48
CA HIS A 7 10.70 6.53 -10.39
C HIS A 7 11.00 5.62 -9.19
N TYR A 8 12.09 5.92 -8.48
CA TYR A 8 12.44 5.25 -7.24
C TYR A 8 11.82 5.99 -6.06
N TYR A 9 11.06 5.26 -5.24
CA TYR A 9 10.46 5.78 -4.03
C TYR A 9 11.18 5.23 -2.81
N LYS A 10 11.27 6.03 -1.74
CA LYS A 10 11.54 5.46 -0.41
C LYS A 10 10.30 4.70 0.02
N VAL A 11 10.49 3.47 0.49
CA VAL A 11 9.42 2.66 1.09
C VAL A 11 9.76 2.38 2.55
N ILE A 12 8.77 2.55 3.42
CA ILE A 12 8.87 2.28 4.86
C ILE A 12 7.75 1.30 5.21
N MET A 13 8.12 0.08 5.55
CA MET A 13 7.18 -0.95 6.02
C MET A 13 7.12 -0.90 7.55
N ARG A 14 5.90 -0.89 8.10
CA ARG A 14 5.62 -0.96 9.53
C ARG A 14 4.74 -2.16 9.83
N ALA A 15 5.14 -2.96 10.81
CA ALA A 15 4.37 -4.12 11.26
C ALA A 15 4.77 -4.47 12.70
N GLY A 16 3.78 -4.63 13.60
CA GLY A 16 4.02 -5.13 14.96
C GLY A 16 5.03 -4.31 15.77
N GLY A 17 5.01 -2.98 15.63
CA GLY A 17 5.97 -2.07 16.30
C GLY A 17 7.36 -2.00 15.66
N HIS A 18 7.64 -2.80 14.63
CA HIS A 18 8.88 -2.73 13.87
C HIS A 18 8.73 -1.86 12.62
N GLN A 19 9.82 -1.19 12.25
CA GLN A 19 9.94 -0.43 11.01
C GLN A 19 11.13 -0.93 10.19
N ARG A 20 10.93 -1.13 8.89
CA ARG A 20 11.98 -1.41 7.91
C ARG A 20 11.91 -0.40 6.77
N GLU A 21 13.06 0.19 6.45
CA GLU A 21 13.18 1.11 5.32
C GLU A 21 13.83 0.44 4.11
N GLY A 22 13.46 0.89 2.92
CA GLY A 22 14.02 0.42 1.67
C GLY A 22 13.71 1.38 0.52
N ARG A 23 13.93 0.89 -0.70
CA ARG A 23 13.53 1.56 -1.93
C ARG A 23 12.63 0.63 -2.74
N CYS A 24 11.66 1.21 -3.41
CA CYS A 24 10.87 0.51 -4.41
C CYS A 24 10.85 1.27 -5.73
N PHE A 25 10.44 0.57 -6.78
CA PHE A 25 10.32 1.10 -8.13
C PHE A 25 8.99 0.64 -8.74
N ASP A 26 8.54 1.33 -9.79
CA ASP A 26 7.31 0.99 -10.52
C ASP A 26 6.08 0.94 -9.60
N LEU A 27 6.00 1.91 -8.67
CA LEU A 27 4.88 2.06 -7.76
C LEU A 27 3.62 2.39 -8.56
N ARG A 28 2.54 1.68 -8.28
CA ARG A 28 1.21 1.88 -8.85
C ARG A 28 0.18 1.68 -7.75
N VAL A 29 -0.82 2.54 -7.72
CA VAL A 29 -1.98 2.43 -6.84
C VAL A 29 -3.20 2.50 -7.71
N GLN A 30 -4.13 1.57 -7.51
CA GLN A 30 -5.36 1.46 -8.26
C GLN A 30 -6.53 1.37 -7.28
N GLU A 31 -7.55 2.20 -7.47
CA GLU A 31 -8.85 2.05 -6.80
C GLU A 31 -9.56 0.80 -7.30
N LEU A 32 -10.16 0.05 -6.38
CA LEU A 32 -11.02 -1.08 -6.67
C LEU A 32 -12.43 -0.61 -6.97
N SER A 33 -13.10 -1.24 -7.94
CA SER A 33 -14.53 -1.10 -8.07
C SER A 33 -15.25 -1.74 -6.87
N PRO A 34 -16.51 -1.35 -6.58
CA PRO A 34 -17.31 -2.03 -5.56
C PRO A 34 -17.40 -3.54 -5.78
N GLU A 35 -17.55 -3.98 -7.03
CA GLU A 35 -17.63 -5.40 -7.41
C GLU A 35 -16.32 -6.15 -7.19
N GLU A 36 -15.17 -5.51 -7.43
CA GLU A 36 -13.86 -6.08 -7.15
C GLU A 36 -13.59 -6.14 -5.64
N SER A 37 -13.94 -5.07 -4.92
CA SER A 37 -13.78 -4.95 -3.46
C SER A 37 -14.50 -6.07 -2.71
N LEU A 38 -15.73 -6.40 -3.12
CA LEU A 38 -16.56 -7.48 -2.54
C LEU A 38 -15.91 -8.87 -2.62
N GLN A 39 -14.98 -9.09 -3.56
CA GLN A 39 -14.27 -10.37 -3.72
C GLN A 39 -13.19 -10.56 -2.64
N TYR A 40 -12.81 -9.49 -1.95
CA TYR A 40 -11.74 -9.48 -0.97
C TYR A 40 -12.30 -9.22 0.42
N LYS A 41 -12.32 -10.24 1.28
CA LYS A 41 -12.59 -10.07 2.71
C LYS A 41 -11.28 -9.96 3.47
N VAL A 42 -10.92 -8.74 3.88
CA VAL A 42 -9.76 -8.50 4.75
C VAL A 42 -10.28 -8.29 6.17
N VAL A 43 -9.79 -9.10 7.10
CA VAL A 43 -10.09 -8.94 8.53
C VAL A 43 -9.11 -7.91 9.10
N ASP A 44 -9.62 -6.79 9.59
CA ASP A 44 -8.85 -5.77 10.30
C ASP A 44 -9.15 -5.79 11.81
N GLU A 45 -8.53 -4.87 12.56
CA GLU A 45 -8.66 -4.75 14.02
C GLU A 45 -10.05 -4.21 14.47
N ARG A 46 -10.88 -3.74 13.53
CA ARG A 46 -12.23 -3.18 13.74
C ARG A 46 -13.34 -4.09 13.20
N GLY A 47 -13.01 -5.13 12.43
CA GLY A 47 -13.96 -6.09 11.86
C GLY A 47 -13.56 -6.56 10.45
N ALA A 48 -14.51 -7.14 9.71
CA ALA A 48 -14.32 -7.35 8.28
C ALA A 48 -14.58 -6.01 7.56
N SER A 49 -13.53 -5.42 6.99
CA SER A 49 -13.64 -4.21 6.17
C SER A 49 -13.29 -4.56 4.72
N GLU A 50 -14.01 -3.96 3.78
CA GLU A 50 -13.76 -4.20 2.35
C GLU A 50 -12.60 -3.30 1.89
N PRO A 51 -11.53 -3.86 1.29
CA PRO A 51 -10.40 -3.08 0.81
C PRO A 51 -10.80 -2.22 -0.38
N THR A 52 -10.20 -1.05 -0.50
CA THR A 52 -10.57 -0.05 -1.51
C THR A 52 -9.56 0.09 -2.62
N HIS A 53 -8.35 -0.43 -2.43
CA HIS A 53 -7.24 -0.21 -3.35
C HIS A 53 -6.35 -1.44 -3.48
N ILE A 54 -5.65 -1.52 -4.61
CA ILE A 54 -4.49 -2.38 -4.84
C ILE A 54 -3.26 -1.50 -4.95
N VAL A 55 -2.18 -1.88 -4.27
CA VAL A 55 -0.85 -1.30 -4.47
C VAL A 55 0.08 -2.33 -5.11
N VAL A 56 0.83 -1.90 -6.11
CA VAL A 56 1.83 -2.70 -6.80
C VAL A 56 3.16 -1.94 -6.81
N PHE A 57 4.25 -2.61 -6.47
CA PHE A 57 5.60 -2.05 -6.57
C PHE A 57 6.63 -3.16 -6.67
N ARG A 58 7.89 -2.84 -6.94
CA ARG A 58 9.00 -3.79 -6.88
C ARG A 58 9.97 -3.46 -5.75
N ASP A 59 10.23 -4.40 -4.85
CA ASP A 59 11.31 -4.33 -3.85
C ASP A 59 12.38 -5.37 -4.17
N THR A 60 13.67 -5.00 -4.13
CA THR A 60 14.76 -5.99 -4.28
C THR A 60 14.56 -6.97 -5.47
N GLU A 61 14.06 -6.44 -6.60
CA GLU A 61 13.71 -7.15 -7.85
C GLU A 61 12.41 -8.00 -7.86
N HIS A 62 11.70 -8.16 -6.74
CA HIS A 62 10.45 -8.91 -6.70
C HIS A 62 9.22 -8.00 -6.77
N PRO A 63 8.19 -8.35 -7.58
CA PRO A 63 6.91 -7.63 -7.56
C PRO A 63 6.16 -7.93 -6.26
N ARG A 64 5.65 -6.87 -5.65
CA ARG A 64 4.73 -6.89 -4.51
C ARG A 64 3.38 -6.40 -4.98
N ILE A 65 2.35 -7.15 -4.63
CA ILE A 65 0.95 -6.81 -4.90
C ILE A 65 0.22 -6.97 -3.58
N TYR A 66 -0.40 -5.89 -3.11
CA TYR A 66 -1.17 -5.91 -1.89
C TYR A 66 -2.52 -5.24 -2.08
N ILE A 67 -3.49 -5.70 -1.31
CA ILE A 67 -4.87 -5.24 -1.32
C ILE A 67 -5.15 -4.63 0.06
N GLY A 68 -5.74 -3.44 0.10
CA GLY A 68 -5.91 -2.68 1.34
C GLY A 68 -6.54 -1.32 1.13
N TRP A 69 -6.12 -0.34 1.94
CA TRP A 69 -6.68 1.01 1.96
C TRP A 69 -5.59 2.07 1.86
N VAL A 70 -5.86 3.14 1.13
CA VAL A 70 -5.08 4.36 1.23
C VAL A 70 -5.56 5.12 2.48
N LYS A 71 -4.68 5.23 3.47
CA LYS A 71 -4.94 5.95 4.74
C LYS A 71 -4.57 7.42 4.63
N GLU A 72 -3.54 7.73 3.86
CA GLU A 72 -3.10 9.09 3.58
C GLU A 72 -2.58 9.16 2.15
N ASP A 73 -3.03 10.17 1.41
CA ASP A 73 -2.45 10.54 0.13
C ASP A 73 -2.17 12.05 0.11
N SER A 74 -0.94 12.43 0.44
CA SER A 74 -0.49 13.82 0.52
C SER A 74 0.62 14.08 -0.50
N LYS A 75 1.06 15.34 -0.65
CA LYS A 75 2.18 15.65 -1.57
C LYS A 75 3.50 15.02 -1.12
N GLU A 76 3.67 14.79 0.17
CA GLU A 76 4.92 14.32 0.78
C GLU A 76 5.00 12.79 0.90
N ARG A 77 3.85 12.13 1.02
CA ARG A 77 3.80 10.68 1.20
C ARG A 77 2.45 10.07 0.82
N LEU A 78 2.49 8.78 0.56
CA LEU A 78 1.33 7.90 0.45
C LEU A 78 1.44 6.83 1.54
N VAL A 79 0.39 6.61 2.33
CA VAL A 79 0.31 5.56 3.36
C VAL A 79 -0.76 4.54 2.97
N PHE A 80 -0.33 3.30 2.75
CA PHE A 80 -1.17 2.16 2.40
C PHE A 80 -1.27 1.20 3.59
N ASN A 81 -2.48 0.93 4.06
CA ASN A 81 -2.78 0.06 5.18
C ASN A 81 -3.26 -1.31 4.67
N LEU A 82 -2.71 -2.40 5.23
CA LEU A 82 -3.03 -3.79 4.86
C LEU A 82 -3.97 -4.49 5.87
N GLY A 83 -4.39 -3.80 6.92
CA GLY A 83 -5.04 -4.41 8.08
C GLY A 83 -4.03 -5.08 9.02
N GLY A 84 -4.51 -5.50 10.20
CA GLY A 84 -3.70 -6.23 11.20
C GLY A 84 -2.40 -5.52 11.60
N GLY A 85 -2.44 -4.18 11.74
CA GLY A 85 -1.29 -3.37 12.14
C GLY A 85 -0.15 -3.28 11.12
N LYS A 86 -0.38 -3.64 9.84
CA LYS A 86 0.62 -3.57 8.77
C LYS A 86 0.36 -2.37 7.86
N GLU A 87 1.40 -1.56 7.65
CA GLU A 87 1.34 -0.38 6.79
C GLU A 87 2.60 -0.25 5.92
N TYR A 88 2.43 0.30 4.72
CA TYR A 88 3.50 0.76 3.85
C TYR A 88 3.38 2.26 3.66
N GLU A 89 4.47 2.98 3.86
CA GLU A 89 4.56 4.39 3.52
C GLU A 89 5.54 4.57 2.36
N PHE A 90 5.12 5.31 1.35
CA PHE A 90 5.90 5.64 0.17
C PHE A 90 6.18 7.15 0.16
N ARG A 91 7.42 7.52 -0.15
CA ARG A 91 7.84 8.92 -0.32
C ARG A 91 8.62 9.10 -1.63
N PRO A 92 8.52 10.28 -2.29
CA PRO A 92 9.24 10.59 -3.53
C PRO A 92 10.76 10.40 -3.43
#